data_AF-A0A7L3XPV1-F1
#
_entry.id   AF-A0A7L3XPV1-F1
#
_cell.length_a   1.000
_cell.length_b   1.000
_cell.length_c   1.000
_cell.angle_alpha   90.00
_cell.angle_beta   90.00
_cell.angle_gamma   90.00
#
_symmetry.space_group_name_H-M   'P 1'
#
loop_
_entity.id
_entity.type
_entity.pdbx_description
1 polymer ?
#
loop_
_entity_poly.entity_id
_entity_poly.type
_entity_poly.pdbx_seq_one_letter_code
_entity_poly.pdbx_strand_id
1 'polypeptide(L)'
;QVLLQRLCDSDSPTLLETSRLLLTCLSQPEVANVWVERIRENPSVYDCVCFIMSSSTNVELLVKVGEVVDKLFDLDEELMLNWIKNGTCRSVGPSVDDSPEELPDFKIVPCILEAAKQVRSDNPEGLDVYMHILQLLTTVDEGIQAIVQAPDGGKETWGLLYDLVCHELCQPDDPPIIVQEQKTVLASILSVLSAMFASQTEQEYTKIRKSKSYMPLIGSLIRILQYMEGCGKRSVDNSKESEQQETGRADLNEEDFHLKILKDICCELLSNMLQELTKENTLEGLHQGHLNEQTCSCAFQNLLPLYFASVESFLEVLREADQTLADNLEKRFPSLKVHA
;
A
#
# COMPACT_ATOMS: atom_id res chain seq x y z
N GLN A 1 -17.96 -15.75 23.75
CA GLN A 1 -19.03 -14.76 23.99
C GLN A 1 -18.59 -13.71 25.01
N VAL A 2 -18.25 -14.06 26.26
CA VAL A 2 -17.80 -13.07 27.28
C VAL A 2 -16.58 -12.26 26.83
N LEU A 3 -15.61 -12.86 26.14
CA LEU A 3 -14.43 -12.14 25.62
C LEU A 3 -14.82 -11.07 24.57
N LEU A 4 -15.66 -11.42 23.60
CA LEU A 4 -16.07 -10.51 22.53
C LEU A 4 -16.89 -9.33 23.08
N GLN A 5 -17.64 -9.53 24.16
CA GLN A 5 -18.34 -8.44 24.85
C GLN A 5 -17.39 -7.42 25.47
N ARG A 6 -16.15 -7.81 25.81
CA ARG A 6 -15.14 -6.89 26.36
C ARG A 6 -14.58 -5.93 25.33
N LEU A 7 -14.75 -6.17 24.03
CA LEU A 7 -14.39 -5.20 22.99
C LEU A 7 -15.24 -3.92 23.03
N CYS A 8 -16.38 -3.97 23.72
CA CYS A 8 -17.26 -2.83 23.87
C CYS A 8 -17.14 -2.18 25.27
N ASP A 9 -16.08 -2.52 26.01
CA ASP A 9 -15.72 -1.85 27.26
C ASP A 9 -15.16 -0.44 26.95
N SER A 10 -15.26 0.49 27.90
CA SER A 10 -14.74 1.85 27.74
C SER A 10 -13.27 1.99 28.16
N ASP A 11 -12.75 1.01 28.89
CA ASP A 11 -11.40 1.07 29.48
C ASP A 11 -10.33 0.60 28.47
N SER A 12 -9.43 1.51 28.04
CA SER A 12 -8.39 1.18 27.04
C SER A 12 -7.47 0.03 27.44
N PRO A 13 -6.99 -0.10 28.71
CA PRO A 13 -6.23 -1.27 29.13
C PRO A 13 -6.99 -2.59 28.95
N THR A 14 -8.28 -2.63 29.30
CA THR A 14 -9.12 -3.82 29.11
C THR A 14 -9.29 -4.16 27.63
N LEU A 15 -9.50 -3.16 26.78
CA LEU A 15 -9.57 -3.33 25.33
C LEU A 15 -8.25 -3.86 24.75
N LEU A 16 -7.12 -3.35 25.23
CA LEU A 16 -5.79 -3.75 24.79
C LEU A 16 -5.50 -5.21 25.12
N GLU A 17 -5.71 -5.63 26.37
CA GLU A 17 -5.51 -7.03 26.78
C GLU A 17 -6.50 -7.97 26.08
N THR A 18 -7.73 -7.52 25.85
CA THR A 18 -8.74 -8.27 25.07
C THR A 18 -8.25 -8.48 23.64
N SER A 19 -7.71 -7.43 23.01
CA SER A 19 -7.17 -7.49 21.64
C SER A 19 -5.95 -8.41 21.55
N ARG A 20 -5.02 -8.34 22.50
CA ARG A 20 -3.87 -9.25 22.58
C ARG A 20 -4.28 -10.71 22.72
N LEU A 21 -5.26 -10.98 23.57
CA LEU A 21 -5.78 -12.34 23.77
C LEU A 21 -6.46 -12.86 22.49
N LEU A 22 -7.27 -12.03 21.83
CA LEU A 22 -7.90 -12.39 20.56
C LEU A 22 -6.86 -12.69 19.48
N LEU A 23 -5.85 -11.83 19.33
CA LEU A 23 -4.77 -12.06 18.37
C LEU A 23 -4.02 -13.35 18.65
N THR A 24 -3.73 -13.63 19.92
CA THR A 24 -3.09 -14.89 20.34
C THR A 24 -3.95 -16.07 19.90
N CYS A 25 -5.26 -16.01 20.14
CA CYS A 25 -6.20 -17.05 19.76
C CYS A 25 -6.31 -17.24 18.24
N LEU A 26 -6.36 -16.15 17.47
CA LEU A 26 -6.41 -16.18 16.00
C LEU A 26 -5.09 -16.68 15.39
N SER A 27 -3.97 -16.52 16.09
CA SER A 27 -2.66 -17.00 15.65
C SER A 27 -2.42 -18.49 15.92
N GLN A 28 -3.32 -19.17 16.65
CA GLN A 28 -3.22 -20.62 16.89
C GLN A 28 -4.04 -21.39 15.85
N PRO A 29 -3.42 -22.15 14.93
CA PRO A 29 -4.12 -22.83 13.84
C PRO A 29 -5.24 -23.78 14.30
N GLU A 30 -5.10 -24.39 15.48
CA GLU A 30 -6.06 -25.36 16.02
C GLU A 30 -7.38 -24.73 16.46
N VAL A 31 -7.38 -23.43 16.77
CA VAL A 31 -8.56 -22.73 17.32
C VAL A 31 -8.95 -21.49 16.52
N ALA A 32 -8.13 -21.03 15.57
CA ALA A 32 -8.38 -19.84 14.76
C ALA A 32 -9.78 -19.85 14.12
N ASN A 33 -10.15 -20.94 13.45
CA ASN A 33 -11.45 -21.07 12.78
C ASN A 33 -12.63 -20.95 13.76
N VAL A 34 -12.50 -21.49 14.97
CA VAL A 34 -13.54 -21.37 16.01
C VAL A 34 -13.73 -19.92 16.43
N TRP A 35 -12.65 -19.13 16.49
CA TRP A 35 -12.72 -17.72 16.82
C TRP A 35 -13.26 -16.86 15.68
N VAL A 36 -12.86 -17.16 14.44
CA VAL A 36 -13.43 -16.52 13.24
C VAL A 36 -14.94 -16.74 13.16
N GLU A 37 -15.42 -17.99 13.32
CA GLU A 37 -16.84 -18.31 13.35
C GLU A 37 -17.57 -17.52 14.45
N ARG A 38 -16.98 -17.43 15.64
CA ARG A 38 -17.58 -16.68 16.74
C ARG A 38 -17.62 -15.19 16.51
N ILE A 39 -16.63 -14.62 15.84
CA ILE A 39 -16.65 -13.21 15.48
C ILE A 39 -17.74 -12.96 14.43
N ARG A 40 -17.88 -13.83 13.43
CA ARG A 40 -18.97 -13.77 12.43
C ARG A 40 -20.36 -13.81 13.08
N GLU A 41 -20.54 -14.63 14.12
CA GLU A 41 -21.79 -14.72 14.89
C GLU A 41 -22.09 -13.51 15.80
N ASN A 42 -21.15 -12.58 15.98
CA ASN A 42 -21.29 -11.42 16.88
C ASN A 42 -21.09 -10.10 16.13
N PRO A 43 -22.12 -9.55 15.46
CA PRO A 43 -22.02 -8.34 14.63
C PRO A 43 -21.47 -7.11 15.37
N SER A 44 -21.68 -7.00 16.68
CA SER A 44 -21.17 -5.88 17.49
C SER A 44 -19.65 -5.77 17.50
N VAL A 45 -18.93 -6.85 17.15
CA VAL A 45 -17.47 -6.81 17.04
C VAL A 45 -17.03 -5.82 15.96
N TYR A 46 -17.74 -5.77 14.82
CA TYR A 46 -17.46 -4.81 13.76
C TYR A 46 -17.57 -3.37 14.27
N ASP A 47 -18.69 -3.02 14.91
CA ASP A 47 -18.94 -1.67 15.42
C ASP A 47 -17.90 -1.27 16.47
N CYS A 48 -17.58 -2.17 17.41
CA CYS A 48 -16.62 -1.90 18.48
C CYS A 48 -15.17 -1.76 17.92
N VAL A 49 -14.77 -2.58 16.95
CA VAL A 49 -13.46 -2.47 16.29
C VAL A 49 -13.34 -1.19 15.47
N CYS A 50 -14.35 -0.85 14.67
CA CYS A 50 -14.38 0.39 13.91
C CYS A 50 -14.35 1.62 14.82
N PHE A 51 -15.14 1.61 15.90
CA PHE A 51 -15.13 2.68 16.89
C PHE A 51 -13.72 2.89 17.48
N ILE A 52 -13.03 1.81 17.89
CA ILE A 52 -11.67 1.91 18.43
C ILE A 52 -10.73 2.53 17.41
N MET A 53 -10.73 2.04 16.16
CA MET A 53 -9.86 2.58 15.10
C MET A 53 -10.13 4.05 14.79
N SER A 54 -11.39 4.49 14.83
CA SER A 54 -11.77 5.87 14.55
C SER A 54 -11.57 6.84 15.72
N SER A 55 -11.60 6.37 16.97
CA SER A 55 -11.74 7.25 18.15
C SER A 55 -10.65 7.10 19.22
N SER A 56 -9.92 5.98 19.25
CA SER A 56 -8.86 5.78 20.24
C SER A 56 -7.63 6.63 19.90
N THR A 57 -7.09 7.32 20.90
CA THR A 57 -5.78 7.99 20.82
C THR A 57 -4.66 7.14 21.43
N ASN A 58 -4.97 5.95 21.94
CA ASN A 58 -3.98 5.01 22.45
C ASN A 58 -3.36 4.25 21.26
N VAL A 59 -2.16 4.66 20.85
CA VAL A 59 -1.40 4.08 19.73
C VAL A 59 -1.20 2.57 19.89
N GLU A 60 -0.87 2.09 21.08
CA GLU A 60 -0.66 0.66 21.29
C GLU A 60 -1.95 -0.15 21.11
N LEU A 61 -3.08 0.38 21.58
CA LEU A 61 -4.39 -0.22 21.33
C LEU A 61 -4.74 -0.20 19.84
N LEU A 62 -4.47 0.91 19.14
CA LEU A 62 -4.67 0.98 17.68
C LEU A 62 -3.83 -0.09 16.98
N VAL A 63 -2.56 -0.26 17.32
CA VAL A 63 -1.72 -1.31 16.70
C VAL A 63 -2.31 -2.71 16.96
N LYS A 64 -2.70 -3.02 18.21
CA LYS A 64 -3.24 -4.35 18.53
C LYS A 64 -4.61 -4.63 17.94
N VAL A 65 -5.47 -3.63 17.81
CA VAL A 65 -6.73 -3.80 17.06
C VAL A 65 -6.44 -3.97 15.57
N GLY A 66 -5.51 -3.20 15.00
CA GLY A 66 -5.04 -3.38 13.63
C GLY A 66 -4.57 -4.81 13.36
N GLU A 67 -3.70 -5.36 14.21
CA GLU A 67 -3.18 -6.73 14.06
C GLU A 67 -4.31 -7.79 14.11
N VAL A 68 -5.34 -7.56 14.93
CA VAL A 68 -6.52 -8.44 14.95
C VAL A 68 -7.28 -8.36 13.64
N VAL A 69 -7.53 -7.16 13.10
CA VAL A 69 -8.23 -6.97 11.82
C VAL A 69 -7.44 -7.58 10.67
N ASP A 70 -6.14 -7.29 10.61
CA ASP A 70 -5.20 -7.85 9.66
C ASP A 70 -5.28 -9.38 9.65
N LYS A 71 -5.16 -9.99 10.83
CA LYS A 71 -5.22 -11.44 10.94
C LYS A 71 -6.57 -12.02 10.57
N LEU A 72 -7.67 -11.33 10.88
CA LEU A 72 -9.01 -11.78 10.49
C LEU A 72 -9.21 -11.76 8.98
N PHE A 73 -8.75 -10.71 8.31
CA PHE A 73 -8.88 -10.60 6.86
C PHE A 73 -7.96 -11.59 6.12
N ASP A 74 -6.78 -11.87 6.67
CA ASP A 74 -5.88 -12.93 6.18
C ASP A 74 -6.50 -14.34 6.33
N LEU A 75 -7.24 -14.58 7.41
CA LEU A 75 -7.86 -15.90 7.68
C LEU A 75 -9.18 -16.13 6.95
N ASP A 76 -9.99 -15.10 6.71
CA ASP A 76 -11.38 -15.26 6.26
C ASP A 76 -11.86 -14.12 5.33
N GLU A 77 -11.75 -14.36 4.02
CA GLU A 77 -12.21 -13.43 2.97
C GLU A 77 -13.72 -13.13 3.07
N GLU A 78 -14.54 -14.10 3.47
CA GLU A 78 -15.99 -13.91 3.60
C GLU A 78 -16.33 -12.91 4.73
N LEU A 79 -15.62 -12.98 5.86
CA LEU A 79 -15.73 -12.02 6.95
C LEU A 79 -15.31 -10.62 6.48
N MET A 80 -14.18 -10.52 5.75
CA MET A 80 -13.74 -9.25 5.15
C MET A 80 -14.83 -8.65 4.24
N LEU A 81 -15.41 -9.45 3.33
CA LEU A 81 -16.51 -9.02 2.45
C LEU A 81 -17.75 -8.57 3.22
N ASN A 82 -18.10 -9.26 4.31
CA ASN A 82 -19.20 -8.87 5.17
C ASN A 82 -18.94 -7.53 5.87
N TRP A 83 -17.72 -7.30 6.34
CA TRP A 83 -17.33 -6.03 6.98
C TRP A 83 -17.34 -4.87 5.99
N ILE A 84 -16.90 -5.10 4.75
CA ILE A 84 -17.04 -4.12 3.66
C ILE A 84 -18.51 -3.78 3.42
N LYS A 85 -19.38 -4.79 3.33
CA LYS A 85 -20.83 -4.63 3.04
C LYS A 85 -21.60 -3.98 4.19
N ASN A 86 -21.25 -4.27 5.44
CA ASN A 86 -21.96 -3.75 6.62
C ASN A 86 -21.97 -2.21 6.66
N GLY A 87 -20.91 -1.55 6.21
CA GLY A 87 -20.85 -0.08 6.08
C GLY A 87 -21.61 0.51 4.89
N THR A 88 -22.27 -0.30 4.06
CA THR A 88 -23.02 0.16 2.87
C THR A 88 -24.55 0.02 3.01
N CYS A 89 -25.04 -0.72 4.00
CA CYS A 89 -26.44 -1.17 4.04
C CYS A 89 -27.43 -0.33 4.87
N ARG A 90 -27.05 0.80 5.50
CA ARG A 90 -27.98 1.58 6.36
C ARG A 90 -28.52 2.90 5.81
N SER A 91 -28.26 3.28 4.57
CA SER A 91 -28.66 4.61 4.05
C SER A 91 -30.14 4.80 3.67
N VAL A 92 -31.06 3.85 3.86
CA VAL A 92 -32.48 4.08 3.46
C VAL A 92 -33.47 3.52 4.48
N GLY A 93 -33.77 4.33 5.50
CA GLY A 93 -34.95 4.16 6.34
C GLY A 93 -35.33 5.53 6.94
N PRO A 94 -36.61 5.96 6.90
CA PRO A 94 -37.01 7.19 7.58
C PRO A 94 -36.86 6.98 9.09
N SER A 95 -36.06 7.84 9.73
CA SER A 95 -35.91 7.91 11.19
C SER A 95 -37.27 8.23 11.83
N VAL A 96 -37.84 7.25 12.53
CA VAL A 96 -38.96 7.46 13.46
C VAL A 96 -38.54 6.91 14.81
N ASP A 97 -38.70 7.76 15.83
CA ASP A 97 -38.70 7.52 17.29
C ASP A 97 -37.36 7.31 18.04
N ASP A 98 -37.02 8.34 18.82
CA ASP A 98 -36.56 8.33 20.23
C ASP A 98 -35.86 7.04 20.71
N SER A 99 -34.75 6.69 20.06
CA SER A 99 -33.83 5.64 20.49
C SER A 99 -32.44 6.24 20.77
N PRO A 100 -31.68 5.71 21.75
CA PRO A 100 -30.46 6.35 22.26
C PRO A 100 -29.38 6.36 21.18
N GLU A 101 -28.76 7.53 20.98
CA GLU A 101 -27.57 7.81 20.14
C GLU A 101 -27.38 6.85 18.97
N GLU A 102 -27.86 7.23 17.78
CA GLU A 102 -27.51 6.52 16.54
C GLU A 102 -25.99 6.30 16.49
N LEU A 103 -25.56 5.05 16.65
CA LEU A 103 -24.16 4.66 16.51
C LEU A 103 -23.65 5.18 15.16
N PRO A 104 -22.43 5.76 15.10
CA PRO A 104 -21.89 6.27 13.86
C PRO A 104 -21.94 5.19 12.77
N ASP A 105 -22.31 5.58 11.54
CA ASP A 105 -22.27 4.68 10.39
C ASP A 105 -20.81 4.44 9.98
N PHE A 106 -20.18 3.51 10.70
CA PHE A 106 -18.77 3.19 10.49
C PHE A 106 -18.60 2.46 9.16
N LYS A 107 -17.68 2.99 8.34
CA LYS A 107 -17.16 2.32 7.15
C LYS A 107 -15.72 1.89 7.42
N ILE A 108 -15.41 0.65 7.07
CA ILE A 108 -14.12 0.05 7.41
C ILE A 108 -12.91 0.85 6.87
N VAL A 109 -12.97 1.32 5.63
CA VAL A 109 -11.84 2.06 5.00
C VAL A 109 -11.56 3.38 5.74
N PRO A 110 -12.52 4.30 5.97
CA PRO A 110 -12.29 5.48 6.80
C PRO A 110 -11.71 5.18 8.19
N CYS A 111 -12.17 4.10 8.85
CA CYS A 111 -11.64 3.71 10.16
C CYS A 111 -10.16 3.31 10.08
N ILE A 112 -9.80 2.50 9.07
CA ILE A 112 -8.40 2.11 8.79
C ILE A 112 -7.54 3.34 8.51
N LEU A 113 -8.01 4.27 7.67
CA LEU A 113 -7.25 5.48 7.31
C LEU A 113 -7.04 6.38 8.52
N GLU A 114 -8.04 6.53 9.39
CA GLU A 114 -7.91 7.34 10.60
C GLU A 114 -6.91 6.74 11.58
N ALA A 115 -6.98 5.43 11.83
CA ALA A 115 -6.01 4.74 12.67
C ALA A 115 -4.59 4.82 12.08
N ALA A 116 -4.44 4.62 10.77
CA ALA A 116 -3.16 4.77 10.07
C ALA A 116 -2.56 6.18 10.25
N LYS A 117 -3.37 7.24 10.11
CA LYS A 117 -2.94 8.63 10.33
C LYS A 117 -2.46 8.86 11.77
N GLN A 118 -3.06 8.19 12.75
CA GLN A 118 -2.68 8.31 14.15
C GLN A 118 -1.41 7.52 14.50
N VAL A 119 -1.22 6.31 13.96
CA VAL A 119 -0.04 5.50 14.29
C VAL A 119 1.22 5.90 13.52
N ARG A 120 1.09 6.54 12.34
CA ARG A 120 2.22 6.77 11.41
C ARG A 120 3.44 7.46 12.02
N SER A 121 3.26 8.40 12.96
CA SER A 121 4.37 9.16 13.54
C SER A 121 5.05 8.43 14.70
N ASP A 122 4.28 7.65 15.45
CA ASP A 122 4.68 7.13 16.75
C ASP A 122 5.05 5.64 16.69
N ASN A 123 4.56 4.92 15.67
CA ASN A 123 4.79 3.49 15.51
C ASN A 123 4.81 3.06 14.02
N PRO A 124 5.99 3.06 13.37
CA PRO A 124 6.16 2.63 11.98
C PRO A 124 5.79 1.16 11.72
N GLU A 125 6.01 0.27 12.69
CA GLU A 125 5.60 -1.14 12.58
C GLU A 125 4.07 -1.25 12.56
N GLY A 126 3.39 -0.43 13.36
CA GLY A 126 1.94 -0.30 13.38
C GLY A 126 1.39 0.23 12.06
N LEU A 127 2.11 1.13 11.38
CA LEU A 127 1.73 1.59 10.05
C LEU A 127 1.74 0.44 9.04
N ASP A 128 2.73 -0.45 9.09
CA ASP A 128 2.82 -1.62 8.20
C ASP A 128 1.56 -2.48 8.28
N VAL A 129 1.06 -2.73 9.51
CA VAL A 129 -0.19 -3.47 9.75
C VAL A 129 -1.37 -2.83 8.99
N TYR A 130 -1.56 -1.51 9.10
CA TYR A 130 -2.67 -0.86 8.42
C TYR A 130 -2.51 -0.80 6.90
N MET A 131 -1.27 -0.70 6.41
CA MET A 131 -1.01 -0.76 4.97
C MET A 131 -1.28 -2.15 4.42
N HIS A 132 -0.95 -3.21 5.18
CA HIS A 132 -1.25 -4.58 4.82
C HIS A 132 -2.76 -4.86 4.82
N ILE A 133 -3.53 -4.32 5.79
CA ILE A 133 -5.00 -4.40 5.75
C ILE A 133 -5.55 -3.76 4.46
N LEU A 134 -5.07 -2.57 4.08
CA LEU A 134 -5.48 -1.94 2.83
C LEU A 134 -5.09 -2.80 1.61
N GLN A 135 -3.92 -3.42 1.63
CA GLN A 135 -3.49 -4.34 0.58
C GLN A 135 -4.41 -5.56 0.49
N LEU A 136 -4.77 -6.18 1.61
CA LEU A 136 -5.73 -7.30 1.65
C LEU A 136 -7.07 -6.92 1.04
N LEU A 137 -7.58 -5.72 1.32
CA LEU A 137 -8.81 -5.22 0.68
C LEU A 137 -8.70 -5.15 -0.85
N THR A 138 -7.51 -4.92 -1.41
CA THR A 138 -7.32 -4.89 -2.88
C THR A 138 -7.34 -6.26 -3.55
N THR A 139 -7.36 -7.35 -2.77
CA THR A 139 -7.41 -8.72 -3.31
C THR A 139 -8.81 -9.13 -3.81
N VAL A 140 -9.84 -8.35 -3.46
CA VAL A 140 -11.24 -8.57 -3.87
C VAL A 140 -11.84 -7.33 -4.51
N ASP A 141 -12.74 -7.52 -5.49
CA ASP A 141 -13.37 -6.42 -6.23
C ASP A 141 -14.15 -5.47 -5.32
N GLU A 142 -14.93 -5.98 -4.36
CA GLU A 142 -15.67 -5.13 -3.43
C GLU A 142 -14.76 -4.29 -2.53
N GLY A 143 -13.57 -4.78 -2.21
CA GLY A 143 -12.61 -4.08 -1.35
C GLY A 143 -11.94 -2.92 -2.09
N ILE A 144 -11.50 -3.13 -3.33
CA ILE A 144 -11.01 -2.01 -4.15
C ILE A 144 -12.11 -0.99 -4.44
N GLN A 145 -13.35 -1.44 -4.67
CA GLN A 145 -14.49 -0.51 -4.80
C GLN A 145 -14.77 0.24 -3.49
N ALA A 146 -14.61 -0.39 -2.32
CA ALA A 146 -14.77 0.30 -1.03
C ALA A 146 -13.71 1.39 -0.82
N ILE A 147 -12.49 1.17 -1.32
CA ILE A 147 -11.41 2.17 -1.30
C ILE A 147 -11.72 3.33 -2.25
N VAL A 148 -12.12 3.04 -3.49
CA VAL A 148 -12.25 4.04 -4.55
C VAL A 148 -13.61 4.76 -4.55
N GLN A 149 -14.72 4.08 -4.25
CA GLN A 149 -16.08 4.65 -4.38
C GLN A 149 -16.59 5.35 -3.11
N ALA A 150 -15.85 5.29 -1.99
CA ALA A 150 -16.25 6.01 -0.79
C ALA A 150 -16.21 7.54 -1.05
N PRO A 151 -17.20 8.32 -0.58
CA PRO A 151 -17.17 9.79 -0.69
C PRO A 151 -15.87 10.33 -0.09
N ASP A 152 -15.08 11.04 -0.89
CA ASP A 152 -13.71 11.48 -0.58
C ASP A 152 -12.69 10.36 -0.25
N GLY A 153 -13.12 9.10 -0.07
CA GLY A 153 -12.31 7.99 0.42
C GLY A 153 -11.11 7.68 -0.45
N GLY A 154 -11.29 7.47 -1.76
CA GLY A 154 -10.13 7.21 -2.62
C GLY A 154 -9.20 8.43 -2.74
N LYS A 155 -9.67 9.67 -2.45
CA LYS A 155 -8.81 10.86 -2.48
C LYS A 155 -7.99 10.91 -1.20
N GLU A 156 -8.59 10.57 -0.07
CA GLU A 156 -7.91 10.43 1.21
C GLU A 156 -6.91 9.29 1.19
N THR A 157 -7.30 8.10 0.70
CA THR A 157 -6.39 6.96 0.56
C THR A 157 -5.24 7.34 -0.37
N TRP A 158 -5.52 7.84 -1.57
CA TRP A 158 -4.45 8.27 -2.48
C TRP A 158 -3.55 9.32 -1.84
N GLY A 159 -4.13 10.33 -1.18
CA GLY A 159 -3.38 11.39 -0.51
C GLY A 159 -2.43 10.85 0.57
N LEU A 160 -2.94 10.00 1.46
CA LEU A 160 -2.13 9.37 2.51
C LEU A 160 -0.98 8.54 1.93
N LEU A 161 -1.29 7.63 1.01
CA LEU A 161 -0.31 6.73 0.42
C LEU A 161 0.74 7.48 -0.42
N TYR A 162 0.29 8.49 -1.18
CA TYR A 162 1.17 9.37 -1.93
C TYR A 162 2.12 10.14 -1.00
N ASP A 163 1.60 10.71 0.09
CA ASP A 163 2.43 11.47 1.04
C ASP A 163 3.45 10.58 1.73
N LEU A 164 3.05 9.36 2.13
CA LEU A 164 3.96 8.37 2.71
C LEU A 164 5.13 8.07 1.75
N VAL A 165 4.87 7.73 0.50
CA VAL A 165 5.93 7.34 -0.45
C VAL A 165 6.77 8.54 -0.90
N CYS A 166 6.15 9.69 -1.13
CA CYS A 166 6.84 10.83 -1.72
C CYS A 166 7.58 11.70 -0.70
N HIS A 167 7.14 11.72 0.56
CA HIS A 167 7.62 12.68 1.56
C HIS A 167 8.12 12.03 2.86
N GLU A 168 7.74 10.79 3.18
CA GLU A 168 8.10 10.15 4.45
C GLU A 168 9.06 8.96 4.27
N LEU A 169 8.79 8.07 3.33
CA LEU A 169 9.53 6.82 3.10
C LEU A 169 10.51 6.96 1.94
N CYS A 170 11.63 6.22 2.01
CA CYS A 170 12.63 6.13 0.92
C CYS A 170 13.06 7.51 0.36
N GLN A 171 13.44 8.45 1.21
CA GLN A 171 13.84 9.82 0.84
C GLN A 171 15.19 9.86 0.10
N PRO A 172 15.51 10.91 -0.69
CA PRO A 172 16.72 10.96 -1.53
C PRO A 172 18.04 10.76 -0.79
N ASP A 173 18.09 11.20 0.48
CA ASP A 173 19.28 11.12 1.32
C ASP A 173 19.34 9.83 2.16
N ASP A 174 18.32 8.97 2.06
CA ASP A 174 18.26 7.74 2.83
C ASP A 174 19.32 6.74 2.35
N PRO A 175 20.05 6.07 3.27
CA PRO A 175 20.92 4.99 2.88
C PRO A 175 20.10 3.77 2.41
N PRO A 176 20.66 2.90 1.54
CA PRO A 176 19.94 1.74 1.00
C PRO A 176 19.36 0.78 2.06
N ILE A 177 19.91 0.76 3.28
CA ILE A 177 19.42 -0.03 4.41
C ILE A 177 18.01 0.40 4.85
N ILE A 178 17.64 1.68 4.69
CA ILE A 178 16.31 2.16 5.05
C ILE A 178 15.25 1.51 4.15
N VAL A 179 15.53 1.38 2.85
CA VAL A 179 14.63 0.67 1.92
C VAL A 179 14.51 -0.82 2.27
N GLN A 180 15.59 -1.41 2.79
CA GLN A 180 15.57 -2.81 3.25
C GLN A 180 14.66 -3.02 4.46
N GLU A 181 14.66 -2.06 5.39
CA GLU A 181 13.80 -2.07 6.58
C GLU A 181 12.34 -1.74 6.22
N GLN A 182 12.12 -0.89 5.23
CA GLN A 182 10.78 -0.43 4.81
C GLN A 182 10.15 -1.28 3.69
N LYS A 183 10.77 -2.39 3.28
CA LYS A 183 10.36 -3.12 2.07
C LYS A 183 8.93 -3.67 2.11
N THR A 184 8.47 -4.14 3.28
CA THR A 184 7.11 -4.70 3.46
C THR A 184 6.07 -3.58 3.36
N VAL A 185 6.24 -2.51 4.14
CA VAL A 185 5.32 -1.37 4.11
C VAL A 185 5.29 -0.69 2.76
N LEU A 186 6.44 -0.54 2.09
CA LEU A 186 6.50 -0.03 0.71
C LEU A 186 5.76 -0.95 -0.26
N ALA A 187 5.91 -2.27 -0.15
CA ALA A 187 5.20 -3.22 -1.01
C ALA A 187 3.69 -3.11 -0.82
N SER A 188 3.22 -3.06 0.43
CA SER A 188 1.80 -2.88 0.76
C SER A 188 1.25 -1.57 0.18
N ILE A 189 1.93 -0.44 0.42
CA ILE A 189 1.50 0.88 -0.09
C ILE A 189 1.46 0.91 -1.62
N LEU A 190 2.54 0.45 -2.28
CA LEU A 190 2.62 0.47 -3.73
C LEU A 190 1.62 -0.51 -4.38
N SER A 191 1.31 -1.63 -3.73
CA SER A 191 0.27 -2.56 -4.19
C SER A 191 -1.09 -1.87 -4.21
N VAL A 192 -1.43 -1.14 -3.15
CA VAL A 192 -2.70 -0.40 -3.07
C VAL A 192 -2.74 0.72 -4.11
N LEU A 193 -1.66 1.51 -4.25
CA LEU A 193 -1.57 2.54 -5.29
C LEU A 193 -1.69 1.96 -6.70
N SER A 194 -1.09 0.79 -6.97
CA SER A 194 -1.22 0.07 -8.25
C SER A 194 -2.65 -0.35 -8.52
N ALA A 195 -3.31 -0.99 -7.55
CA ALA A 195 -4.70 -1.41 -7.68
C ALA A 195 -5.66 -0.22 -7.87
N MET A 196 -5.44 0.88 -7.13
CA MET A 196 -6.20 2.13 -7.31
C MET A 196 -5.96 2.76 -8.69
N PHE A 197 -4.73 2.70 -9.20
CA PHE A 197 -4.40 3.22 -10.52
C PHE A 197 -5.03 2.38 -11.65
N ALA A 198 -5.12 1.06 -11.47
CA ALA A 198 -5.68 0.12 -12.42
C ALA A 198 -7.22 0.07 -12.41
N SER A 199 -7.86 0.27 -11.25
CA SER A 199 -9.31 0.18 -11.05
C SER A 199 -10.10 1.39 -11.60
N GLN A 200 -9.67 1.91 -12.76
CA GLN A 200 -10.15 3.14 -13.42
C GLN A 200 -11.68 3.20 -13.60
N THR A 201 -12.41 3.57 -12.55
CA THR A 201 -13.81 3.99 -12.62
C THR A 201 -13.88 5.50 -12.77
N GLU A 202 -14.57 5.96 -13.82
CA GLU A 202 -14.63 7.33 -14.38
C GLU A 202 -15.11 8.47 -13.43
N GLN A 203 -15.17 8.28 -12.12
CA GLN A 203 -15.74 9.24 -11.18
C GLN A 203 -14.64 10.02 -10.46
N GLU A 204 -14.49 11.31 -10.82
CA GLU A 204 -13.75 12.39 -10.14
C GLU A 204 -12.24 12.24 -9.87
N TYR A 205 -11.67 11.05 -9.73
CA TYR A 205 -10.23 10.83 -9.60
C TYR A 205 -9.46 11.35 -10.81
N THR A 206 -10.06 11.30 -11.99
CA THR A 206 -9.50 11.85 -13.22
C THR A 206 -9.25 13.37 -13.13
N LYS A 207 -9.95 14.11 -12.26
CA LYS A 207 -9.68 15.55 -12.03
C LYS A 207 -8.50 15.76 -11.09
N ILE A 208 -8.35 14.95 -10.05
CA ILE A 208 -7.18 14.97 -9.15
C ILE A 208 -5.93 14.53 -9.92
N ARG A 209 -6.07 13.50 -10.76
CA ARG A 209 -5.11 13.02 -11.77
C ARG A 209 -4.65 14.11 -12.74
N LYS A 210 -5.57 14.96 -13.18
CA LYS A 210 -5.26 16.10 -14.07
C LYS A 210 -4.71 17.32 -13.33
N SER A 211 -4.77 17.35 -11.99
CA SER A 211 -4.48 18.55 -11.18
C SER A 211 -3.31 18.41 -10.20
N LYS A 212 -2.74 17.21 -10.01
CA LYS A 212 -1.55 16.97 -9.18
C LYS A 212 -0.52 16.14 -9.94
N SER A 213 0.70 16.66 -9.98
CA SER A 213 1.87 16.06 -10.62
C SER A 213 2.17 14.69 -10.03
N TYR A 214 2.07 13.63 -10.83
CA TYR A 214 2.56 12.29 -10.46
C TYR A 214 4.08 12.20 -10.46
N MET A 215 4.77 13.27 -10.86
CA MET A 215 6.21 13.27 -11.03
C MET A 215 6.97 12.92 -9.74
N PRO A 216 6.58 13.39 -8.54
CA PRO A 216 7.25 12.97 -7.31
C PRO A 216 7.07 11.47 -7.03
N LEU A 217 5.90 10.90 -7.36
CA LEU A 217 5.67 9.46 -7.22
C LEU A 217 6.53 8.66 -8.21
N ILE A 218 6.56 9.06 -9.49
CA ILE A 218 7.45 8.46 -10.50
C ILE A 218 8.91 8.54 -10.06
N GLY A 219 9.34 9.70 -9.56
CA GLY A 219 10.69 9.89 -9.02
C GLY A 219 10.98 8.96 -7.84
N SER A 220 10.01 8.75 -6.95
CA SER A 220 10.14 7.86 -5.79
C SER A 220 10.18 6.38 -6.21
N LEU A 221 9.37 5.96 -7.18
CA LEU A 221 9.41 4.61 -7.75
C LEU A 221 10.78 4.31 -8.39
N ILE A 222 11.28 5.23 -9.23
CA ILE A 222 12.61 5.08 -9.84
C ILE A 222 13.70 5.04 -8.77
N ARG A 223 13.58 5.84 -7.72
CA ARG A 223 14.54 5.84 -6.59
C ARG A 223 14.56 4.48 -5.87
N ILE A 224 13.41 3.88 -5.61
CA ILE A 224 13.30 2.52 -5.04
C ILE A 224 14.03 1.52 -5.95
N LEU A 225 13.81 1.58 -7.27
CA LEU A 225 14.52 0.73 -8.25
C LEU A 225 16.05 0.94 -8.21
N GLN A 226 16.50 2.19 -8.11
CA GLN A 226 17.93 2.52 -8.00
C GLN A 226 18.58 1.94 -6.74
N TYR A 227 17.88 2.00 -5.60
CA TYR A 227 18.38 1.41 -4.35
C TYR A 227 18.54 -0.10 -4.46
N MET A 228 17.59 -0.78 -5.10
CA MET A 228 17.65 -2.23 -5.31
C MET A 228 18.81 -2.64 -6.23
N GLU A 229 19.13 -1.85 -7.26
CA GLU A 229 20.34 -2.08 -8.08
C GLU A 229 21.65 -1.87 -7.28
N GLY A 230 21.65 -0.93 -6.34
CA GLY A 230 22.79 -0.64 -5.46
C GLY A 230 23.08 -1.76 -4.46
N CYS A 231 22.04 -2.39 -3.90
CA CYS A 231 22.18 -3.53 -2.99
C CYS A 231 22.75 -4.77 -3.70
N GLY A 232 22.29 -5.06 -4.93
CA GLY A 232 22.78 -6.21 -5.70
C GLY A 232 24.25 -6.12 -6.11
N LYS A 233 24.82 -4.91 -6.24
CA LYS A 233 26.26 -4.73 -6.56
C LYS A 233 27.17 -4.97 -5.35
N ARG A 234 26.73 -4.65 -4.13
CA ARG A 234 27.51 -4.84 -2.90
C ARG A 234 27.52 -6.29 -2.42
N SER A 235 26.48 -7.06 -2.68
CA SER A 235 26.42 -8.48 -2.31
C SER A 235 27.40 -9.34 -3.12
N VAL A 236 27.63 -9.01 -4.41
CA VAL A 236 28.59 -9.72 -5.26
C VAL A 236 30.04 -9.48 -4.83
N ASP A 237 30.39 -8.27 -4.38
CA ASP A 237 31.75 -7.97 -3.89
C ASP A 237 32.04 -8.62 -2.53
N ASN A 238 31.06 -8.68 -1.63
CA ASN A 238 31.20 -9.34 -0.32
C ASN A 238 31.14 -10.88 -0.40
N SER A 239 30.54 -11.44 -1.46
CA SER A 239 30.45 -12.90 -1.65
C SER A 239 31.80 -13.58 -1.92
N LYS A 240 32.88 -12.82 -2.14
CA LYS A 240 34.24 -13.36 -2.31
C LYS A 240 34.99 -13.58 -0.99
N GLU A 241 34.45 -13.16 0.16
CA GLU A 241 35.19 -13.21 1.44
C GLU A 241 34.52 -13.97 2.59
N SER A 242 33.30 -14.51 2.46
CA SER A 242 32.61 -15.15 3.60
C SER A 242 32.03 -16.53 3.33
N GLU A 243 32.89 -17.51 3.09
CA GLU A 243 32.55 -18.93 3.33
C GLU A 243 32.66 -19.25 4.83
N GLN A 244 31.69 -18.83 5.65
CA GLN A 244 31.39 -19.41 6.98
C GLN A 244 30.21 -18.69 7.66
N GLN A 245 28.99 -19.22 7.52
CA GLN A 245 27.92 -19.27 8.54
C GLN A 245 26.62 -19.80 7.92
N GLU A 246 26.24 -21.04 8.26
CA GLU A 246 25.04 -21.72 7.74
C GLU A 246 23.74 -21.39 8.50
N THR A 247 23.75 -20.44 9.44
CA THR A 247 22.55 -20.05 10.19
C THR A 247 21.80 -18.83 9.64
N GLY A 248 22.32 -18.14 8.61
CA GLY A 248 21.71 -16.94 8.01
C GLY A 248 21.13 -17.11 6.59
N ARG A 249 21.09 -18.33 6.04
CA ARG A 249 20.62 -18.57 4.66
C ARG A 249 19.09 -18.46 4.47
N ALA A 250 18.29 -18.63 5.54
CA ALA A 250 16.84 -18.55 5.45
C ALA A 250 16.36 -17.09 5.42
N ASP A 251 16.80 -16.28 6.38
CA ASP A 251 16.46 -14.85 6.46
C ASP A 251 16.92 -14.08 5.22
N LEU A 252 18.12 -14.35 4.69
CA LEU A 252 18.59 -13.73 3.45
C LEU A 252 17.73 -14.10 2.22
N ASN A 253 17.15 -15.29 2.19
CA ASN A 253 16.27 -15.73 1.09
C ASN A 253 14.87 -15.09 1.19
N GLU A 254 14.34 -14.94 2.40
CA GLU A 254 13.07 -14.23 2.64
C GLU A 254 13.22 -12.72 2.39
N GLU A 255 14.35 -12.13 2.79
CA GLU A 255 14.68 -10.73 2.49
C GLU A 255 14.73 -10.45 0.98
N ASP A 256 15.40 -11.33 0.21
CA ASP A 256 15.45 -11.23 -1.27
C ASP A 256 14.05 -11.43 -1.89
N PHE A 257 13.21 -12.27 -1.28
CA PHE A 257 11.83 -12.49 -1.73
C PHE A 257 10.97 -11.21 -1.60
N HIS A 258 10.98 -10.55 -0.43
CA HIS A 258 10.21 -9.32 -0.24
C HIS A 258 10.71 -8.16 -1.12
N LEU A 259 12.02 -8.05 -1.33
CA LEU A 259 12.57 -7.07 -2.28
C LEU A 259 12.15 -7.35 -3.71
N LYS A 260 12.08 -8.63 -4.10
CA LYS A 260 11.59 -9.01 -5.42
C LYS A 260 10.12 -8.64 -5.59
N ILE A 261 9.28 -8.91 -4.60
CA ILE A 261 7.87 -8.47 -4.60
C ILE A 261 7.79 -6.95 -4.77
N LEU A 262 8.52 -6.19 -3.96
CA LEU A 262 8.54 -4.74 -4.04
C LEU A 262 8.98 -4.25 -5.43
N LYS A 263 10.00 -4.88 -6.02
CA LYS A 263 10.46 -4.58 -7.36
C LYS A 263 9.39 -4.83 -8.41
N ASP A 264 8.74 -5.98 -8.36
CA ASP A 264 7.73 -6.37 -9.35
C ASP A 264 6.54 -5.40 -9.31
N ILE A 265 6.04 -5.05 -8.11
CA ILE A 265 4.98 -4.06 -7.90
C ILE A 265 5.41 -2.66 -8.38
N CYS A 266 6.63 -2.24 -8.03
CA CYS A 266 7.17 -0.94 -8.43
C CYS A 266 7.27 -0.82 -9.96
N CYS A 267 7.76 -1.88 -10.62
CA CYS A 267 7.82 -1.94 -12.07
C CYS A 267 6.43 -1.90 -12.71
N GLU A 268 5.46 -2.65 -12.17
CA GLU A 268 4.08 -2.66 -12.67
C GLU A 268 3.46 -1.25 -12.62
N LEU A 269 3.45 -0.64 -11.42
CA LEU A 269 2.90 0.69 -11.23
C LEU A 269 3.63 1.74 -12.09
N LEU A 270 4.97 1.72 -12.09
CA LEU A 270 5.76 2.65 -12.91
C LEU A 270 5.42 2.49 -14.40
N SER A 271 5.28 1.25 -14.89
CA SER A 271 4.95 1.00 -16.29
C SER A 271 3.59 1.58 -16.68
N ASN A 272 2.58 1.42 -15.82
CA ASN A 272 1.23 1.93 -16.02
C ASN A 272 1.23 3.46 -15.98
N MET A 273 2.00 4.07 -15.07
CA MET A 273 2.14 5.52 -14.98
C MET A 273 2.85 6.12 -16.19
N LEU A 274 3.90 5.47 -16.71
CA LEU A 274 4.65 5.94 -17.87
C LEU A 274 3.81 5.91 -19.16
N GLN A 275 2.96 4.89 -19.34
CA GLN A 275 2.03 4.81 -20.48
C GLN A 275 1.05 6.00 -20.54
N GLU A 276 0.75 6.56 -19.38
CA GLU A 276 -0.27 7.59 -19.20
C GLU A 276 0.33 9.01 -19.21
N LEU A 277 1.65 9.13 -19.42
CA LEU A 277 2.31 10.41 -19.52
C LEU A 277 2.01 11.09 -20.85
N THR A 278 1.64 12.36 -20.74
CA THR A 278 1.54 13.27 -21.89
C THR A 278 2.86 14.01 -22.08
N LYS A 279 3.00 14.68 -23.22
CA LYS A 279 4.12 15.60 -23.47
C LYS A 279 4.26 16.67 -22.39
N GLU A 280 3.15 17.24 -21.94
CA GLU A 280 3.12 18.30 -20.92
C GLU A 280 3.67 17.79 -19.58
N ASN A 281 3.17 16.65 -19.11
CA ASN A 281 3.63 16.03 -17.87
C ASN A 281 5.12 15.62 -17.96
N THR A 282 5.55 15.16 -19.14
CA THR A 282 6.95 14.77 -19.38
C THR A 282 7.87 15.99 -19.33
N LEU A 283 7.48 17.11 -19.94
CA LEU A 283 8.22 18.37 -19.85
C LEU A 283 8.30 18.88 -18.41
N GLU A 284 7.20 18.78 -17.65
CA GLU A 284 7.19 19.13 -16.23
C GLU A 284 8.18 18.25 -15.44
N GLY A 285 8.16 16.94 -15.64
CA GLY A 285 9.08 15.99 -15.01
C GLY A 285 10.55 16.26 -15.31
N LEU A 286 10.86 16.66 -16.55
CA LEU A 286 12.20 17.08 -16.96
C LEU A 286 12.62 18.38 -16.25
N HIS A 287 11.72 19.37 -16.20
CA HIS A 287 11.97 20.65 -15.54
C HIS A 287 12.17 20.52 -14.03
N GLN A 288 11.42 19.63 -13.37
CA GLN A 288 11.51 19.36 -11.95
C GLN A 288 12.64 18.39 -11.58
N GLY A 289 13.31 17.80 -12.58
CA GLY A 289 14.43 16.88 -12.39
C GLY A 289 14.05 15.46 -12.00
N HIS A 290 12.75 15.13 -11.97
CA HIS A 290 12.27 13.75 -11.76
C HIS A 290 12.61 12.85 -12.95
N LEU A 291 12.62 13.42 -14.16
CA LEU A 291 13.05 12.75 -15.39
C LEU A 291 14.38 13.34 -15.87
N ASN A 292 15.34 12.47 -16.14
CA ASN A 292 16.64 12.79 -16.75
C ASN A 292 17.26 11.49 -17.30
N GLU A 293 18.43 11.57 -17.91
CA GLU A 293 19.10 10.40 -18.50
C GLU A 293 19.31 9.26 -17.50
N GLN A 294 19.70 9.57 -16.27
CA GLN A 294 19.95 8.57 -15.24
C GLN A 294 18.64 7.91 -14.77
N THR A 295 17.61 8.70 -14.46
CA THR A 295 16.34 8.16 -13.96
C THR A 295 15.62 7.35 -15.03
N CYS A 296 15.53 7.87 -16.27
CA CYS A 296 14.94 7.14 -17.39
C CYS A 296 15.73 5.86 -17.72
N SER A 297 17.06 5.90 -17.66
CA SER A 297 17.87 4.69 -17.89
C SER A 297 17.60 3.61 -16.84
N CYS A 298 17.47 3.98 -15.57
CA CYS A 298 17.15 3.02 -14.51
C CYS A 298 15.74 2.43 -14.70
N ALA A 299 14.76 3.28 -15.05
CA ALA A 299 13.43 2.80 -15.39
C ALA A 299 13.48 1.78 -16.53
N PHE A 300 14.13 2.10 -17.65
CA PHE A 300 14.18 1.22 -18.83
C PHE A 300 14.88 -0.10 -18.54
N GLN A 301 15.96 -0.07 -17.75
CA GLN A 301 16.71 -1.25 -17.35
C GLN A 301 15.88 -2.22 -16.49
N ASN A 302 14.96 -1.72 -15.66
CA ASN A 302 14.11 -2.55 -14.81
C ASN A 302 12.80 -2.96 -15.48
N LEU A 303 12.29 -2.15 -16.41
CA LEU A 303 11.04 -2.41 -17.11
C LEU A 303 11.23 -3.36 -18.30
N LEU A 304 12.38 -3.33 -18.97
CA LEU A 304 12.65 -4.20 -20.12
C LEU A 304 13.11 -5.61 -19.68
N PRO A 305 12.73 -6.67 -20.41
CA PRO A 305 11.86 -6.66 -21.59
C PRO A 305 10.36 -6.75 -21.28
N LEU A 306 9.98 -6.95 -20.01
CA LEU A 306 8.62 -7.33 -19.62
C LEU A 306 7.56 -6.27 -19.97
N TYR A 307 7.88 -4.99 -19.78
CA TYR A 307 7.01 -3.84 -20.01
C TYR A 307 7.42 -3.06 -21.27
N PHE A 308 7.78 -3.77 -22.34
CA PHE A 308 8.27 -3.17 -23.59
C PHE A 308 7.34 -2.09 -24.15
N ALA A 309 6.04 -2.39 -24.27
CA ALA A 309 5.05 -1.47 -24.83
C ALA A 309 4.95 -0.16 -24.03
N SER A 310 5.07 -0.23 -22.70
CA SER A 310 5.09 0.95 -21.82
C SER A 310 6.30 1.84 -22.08
N VAL A 311 7.47 1.21 -22.22
CA VAL A 311 8.74 1.90 -22.47
C VAL A 311 8.75 2.51 -23.87
N GLU A 312 8.25 1.80 -24.87
CA GLU A 312 8.13 2.28 -26.25
C GLU A 312 7.21 3.49 -26.34
N SER A 313 5.99 3.39 -25.80
CA SER A 313 5.03 4.49 -25.77
C SER A 313 5.57 5.73 -25.05
N PHE A 314 6.21 5.54 -23.88
CA PHE A 314 6.83 6.65 -23.17
C PHE A 314 8.01 7.25 -23.95
N LEU A 315 8.81 6.45 -24.65
CA LEU A 315 9.91 6.94 -25.47
C LEU A 315 9.43 7.82 -26.63
N GLU A 316 8.29 7.50 -27.24
CA GLU A 316 7.65 8.35 -28.25
C GLU A 316 7.26 9.72 -27.67
N VAL A 317 6.58 9.73 -26.51
CA VAL A 317 6.20 10.96 -25.82
C VAL A 317 7.45 11.76 -25.40
N LEU A 318 8.48 11.07 -24.92
CA LEU A 318 9.75 11.68 -24.54
C LEU A 318 10.46 12.30 -25.74
N ARG A 319 10.39 11.68 -26.91
CA ARG A 319 10.96 12.23 -28.16
C ARG A 319 10.33 13.58 -28.51
N GLU A 320 9.02 13.73 -28.29
CA GLU A 320 8.34 15.00 -28.52
C GLU A 320 8.69 16.09 -27.49
N ALA A 321 9.07 15.70 -26.28
CA ALA A 321 9.45 16.59 -25.17
C ALA A 321 10.94 16.98 -25.21
N ASP A 322 11.83 15.99 -25.39
CA ASP A 322 13.29 16.14 -25.50
C ASP A 322 13.87 15.04 -26.42
N GLN A 323 14.07 15.39 -27.69
CA GLN A 323 14.67 14.52 -28.71
C GLN A 323 16.08 14.03 -28.32
N THR A 324 16.89 14.87 -27.67
CA THR A 324 18.30 14.53 -27.39
C THR A 324 18.38 13.43 -26.34
N LEU A 325 17.56 13.55 -25.30
CA LEU A 325 17.45 12.54 -24.26
C LEU A 325 16.91 11.21 -24.81
N ALA A 326 15.86 11.26 -25.64
CA ALA A 326 15.31 10.07 -26.30
C ALA A 326 16.37 9.33 -27.14
N ASP A 327 17.12 10.07 -27.98
CA ASP A 327 18.18 9.51 -28.82
C ASP A 327 19.31 8.87 -28.00
N ASN A 328 19.64 9.43 -26.83
CA ASN A 328 20.64 8.86 -25.92
C ASN A 328 20.15 7.55 -25.30
N LEU A 329 18.88 7.49 -24.86
CA LEU A 329 18.28 6.27 -24.32
C LEU A 329 18.20 5.16 -25.37
N GLU A 330 17.82 5.46 -26.61
CA GLU A 330 17.81 4.47 -27.69
C GLU A 330 19.19 3.88 -28.01
N LYS A 331 20.25 4.70 -27.93
CA LYS A 331 21.63 4.22 -28.10
C LYS A 331 21.99 3.24 -26.99
N ARG A 332 21.52 3.49 -25.77
CA ARG A 332 21.79 2.67 -24.58
C ARG A 332 20.95 1.39 -24.53
N PHE A 333 19.75 1.41 -25.12
CA PHE A 333 18.83 0.27 -25.18
C PHE A 333 18.47 -0.08 -26.65
N PRO A 334 19.37 -0.74 -27.40
CA PRO A 334 19.17 -1.03 -28.82
C PRO A 334 17.96 -1.90 -29.13
N SER A 335 17.43 -2.64 -28.15
CA SER A 335 16.19 -3.42 -28.28
C SER A 335 14.99 -2.55 -28.68
N LEU A 336 15.02 -1.25 -28.35
CA LEU A 336 13.96 -0.30 -28.70
C LEU A 336 14.04 0.17 -30.16
N LYS A 337 15.15 -0.06 -30.87
CA LYS A 337 15.31 0.35 -32.28
C LYS A 337 14.73 -0.64 -33.28
N VAL A 338 14.41 -1.86 -32.86
CA VAL A 338 14.07 -2.95 -33.78
C VAL A 338 12.62 -2.85 -34.27
N HIS A 339 11.80 -1.98 -33.67
CA HIS A 339 10.36 -1.88 -33.93
C HIS A 339 9.81 -0.47 -34.18
N ALA A 340 10.67 0.55 -34.24
CA ALA A 340 10.30 1.94 -34.60
C ALA A 340 10.17 2.17 -36.11
#